data_AF-A0A1G7IL85-F1
#
_entry.id   AF-A0A1G7IL85-F1
#
_cell.length_a   1.000
_cell.length_b   1.000
_cell.length_c   1.000
_cell.angle_alpha   90.00
_cell.angle_beta   90.00
_cell.angle_gamma   90.00
#
_symmetry.space_group_name_H-M   'P 1'
#
loop_
_entity.id
_entity.type
_entity.pdbx_description
1 polymer ?
#
loop_
_entity_poly.entity_id
_entity_poly.type
_entity_poly.pdbx_seq_one_letter_code
_entity_poly.pdbx_strand_id
1 'polypeptide(L)'
;MNPIFSRNDDIDKIAFLNWRISYDEEIRNLLNMADGFMLSAIRVARMCLINNGDKSADILIFPILTNANHGIELYLKGIMWTLHKLMKSDMKIEGSHNIKQIYETVSAKIKVYKGQISHKEFKNATADLRAYIGELFNKIEATPQKDKMDFSRYPFNNKYENHFYVDIVGNVEVDLENFVTRFEAIKQTLENIADFLIYQELYKDPE
;
A
#
# COMPACT_ATOMS: atom_id res chain seq x y z
N MET A 1 24.42 24.34 -9.31
CA MET A 1 23.71 23.05 -9.12
C MET A 1 22.78 22.86 -10.30
N ASN A 2 22.73 21.66 -10.87
CA ASN A 2 21.77 21.36 -11.94
C ASN A 2 20.36 21.23 -11.33
N PRO A 3 19.29 21.56 -12.08
CA PRO A 3 17.92 21.28 -11.64
C PRO A 3 17.69 19.78 -11.39
N ILE A 4 16.87 19.42 -10.40
CA ILE A 4 16.53 18.01 -10.11
C ILE A 4 15.81 17.36 -11.32
N PHE A 5 14.92 18.11 -11.98
CA PHE A 5 14.23 17.67 -13.20
C PHE A 5 15.07 17.98 -14.45
N SER A 6 16.32 17.51 -14.45
CA SER A 6 17.20 17.58 -15.61
C SER A 6 17.83 16.22 -15.87
N ARG A 7 18.29 16.01 -17.10
CA ARG A 7 18.94 14.75 -17.50
C ARG A 7 20.31 14.63 -16.84
N ASN A 8 20.62 13.45 -16.31
CA ASN A 8 21.99 13.03 -16.02
C ASN A 8 22.61 12.43 -17.28
N ASP A 9 23.87 12.74 -17.57
CA ASP A 9 24.60 12.17 -18.72
C ASP A 9 24.81 10.66 -18.56
N ASP A 10 24.89 10.20 -17.32
CA ASP A 10 24.94 8.78 -16.96
C ASP A 10 23.52 8.21 -16.78
N ILE A 11 23.15 7.28 -17.65
CA ILE A 11 21.82 6.65 -17.65
C ILE A 11 21.58 5.77 -16.42
N ASP A 12 22.62 5.27 -15.76
CA ASP A 12 22.46 4.49 -14.52
C ASP A 12 22.21 5.40 -13.31
N LYS A 13 22.37 6.72 -13.48
CA LYS A 13 22.12 7.76 -12.47
C LYS A 13 20.89 8.61 -12.77
N ILE A 14 20.00 8.14 -13.65
CA ILE A 14 18.73 8.81 -13.97
C ILE A 14 17.53 7.95 -13.56
N ALA A 15 16.45 8.61 -13.14
CA ALA A 15 15.15 7.98 -12.97
C ALA A 15 14.16 8.67 -13.92
N PHE A 16 13.31 7.88 -14.57
CA PHE A 16 12.31 8.36 -15.51
C PHE A 16 10.92 8.29 -14.86
N LEU A 17 10.28 9.44 -14.61
CA LEU A 17 8.97 9.50 -13.95
C LEU A 17 7.88 8.75 -14.72
N ASN A 18 7.96 8.73 -16.05
CA ASN A 18 6.94 8.17 -16.93
C ASN A 18 7.34 6.87 -17.63
N TRP A 19 8.48 6.25 -17.30
CA TRP A 19 8.91 5.00 -17.96
C TRP A 19 7.93 3.84 -17.73
N ARG A 20 7.21 3.87 -16.61
CA ARG A 20 6.17 2.90 -16.24
C ARG A 20 4.77 3.53 -16.21
N ILE A 21 4.58 4.72 -16.77
CA ILE A 21 3.29 5.43 -16.70
C ILE A 21 2.84 5.76 -18.13
N SER A 22 1.69 5.23 -18.53
CA SER A 22 1.12 5.36 -19.88
C SER A 22 -0.13 6.22 -19.85
N TYR A 23 -0.44 6.94 -20.92
CA TYR A 23 -1.60 7.86 -20.96
C TYR A 23 -2.95 7.14 -20.78
N ASP A 24 -3.08 5.93 -21.30
CA ASP A 24 -4.33 5.17 -21.43
C ASP A 24 -4.43 3.94 -20.49
N GLU A 25 -3.44 3.74 -19.61
CA GLU A 25 -3.41 2.61 -18.67
C GLU A 25 -3.64 3.06 -17.21
N GLU A 26 -4.73 3.79 -16.93
CA GLU A 26 -4.95 4.44 -15.63
C GLU A 26 -4.82 3.48 -14.41
N ILE A 27 -5.38 2.27 -14.50
CA ILE A 27 -5.28 1.25 -13.45
C ILE A 27 -3.83 0.78 -13.28
N ARG A 28 -3.13 0.54 -14.39
CA ARG A 28 -1.73 0.08 -14.38
C ARG A 28 -0.82 1.16 -13.80
N ASN A 29 -1.06 2.43 -14.13
CA ASN A 29 -0.33 3.56 -13.55
C ASN A 29 -0.46 3.59 -12.03
N LEU A 30 -1.68 3.38 -11.53
CA LEU A 30 -1.95 3.35 -10.09
C LEU A 30 -1.20 2.20 -9.41
N LEU A 31 -1.22 1.01 -10.03
CA LEU A 31 -0.49 -0.17 -9.53
C LEU A 31 1.03 0.00 -9.59
N ASN A 32 1.57 0.66 -10.63
CA ASN A 32 2.99 0.97 -10.72
C ASN A 32 3.44 1.94 -9.61
N MET A 33 2.58 2.90 -9.23
CA MET A 33 2.85 3.73 -8.05
C MET A 33 2.74 2.93 -6.75
N ALA A 34 1.75 2.04 -6.63
CA ALA A 34 1.59 1.17 -5.47
C ALA A 34 2.84 0.31 -5.21
N ASP A 35 3.36 -0.32 -6.28
CA ASP A 35 4.60 -1.08 -6.26
C ASP A 35 5.79 -0.23 -5.82
N GLY A 36 5.93 0.98 -6.38
CA GLY A 36 6.98 1.92 -6.01
C GLY A 36 7.00 2.27 -4.52
N PHE A 37 5.84 2.59 -3.93
CA PHE A 37 5.73 2.88 -2.50
C PHE A 37 6.05 1.65 -1.64
N MET A 38 5.50 0.49 -1.98
CA MET A 38 5.72 -0.74 -1.22
C MET A 38 7.20 -1.19 -1.28
N LEU A 39 7.79 -1.18 -2.48
CA LEU A 39 9.18 -1.51 -2.71
C LEU A 39 10.12 -0.54 -2.00
N SER A 40 9.79 0.76 -1.98
CA SER A 40 10.55 1.76 -1.22
C SER A 40 10.57 1.41 0.27
N ALA A 41 9.41 1.13 0.87
CA ALA A 41 9.31 0.79 2.29
C ALA A 41 10.17 -0.44 2.64
N ILE A 42 10.05 -1.51 1.85
CA ILE A 42 10.79 -2.76 2.05
C ILE A 42 12.30 -2.54 1.89
N ARG A 43 12.73 -1.82 0.85
CA ARG A 43 14.16 -1.57 0.59
C ARG A 43 14.79 -0.73 1.69
N VAL A 44 14.13 0.33 2.13
CA VAL A 44 14.65 1.18 3.22
C VAL A 44 14.71 0.39 4.53
N ALA A 45 13.69 -0.41 4.85
CA ALA A 45 13.73 -1.29 6.03
C ALA A 45 14.88 -2.31 5.98
N ARG A 46 15.12 -2.94 4.82
CA ARG A 46 16.29 -3.83 4.61
C ARG A 46 17.62 -3.09 4.79
N MET A 47 17.74 -1.85 4.33
CA MET A 47 18.94 -1.04 4.56
C MET A 47 19.21 -0.81 6.04
N CYS A 48 18.15 -0.49 6.81
CA CYS A 48 18.26 -0.37 8.26
C CYS A 48 18.68 -1.68 8.93
N LEU A 49 18.20 -2.84 8.46
CA LEU A 49 18.63 -4.15 8.98
C LEU A 49 20.12 -4.43 8.73
N ILE A 50 20.64 -4.01 7.57
CA ILE A 50 22.06 -4.18 7.22
C ILE A 50 22.95 -3.35 8.15
N ASN A 51 22.58 -2.10 8.42
CA ASN A 51 23.32 -1.23 9.32
C ASN A 51 22.38 -0.23 10.01
N ASN A 52 22.26 -0.36 11.32
CA ASN A 52 21.55 0.59 12.19
C ASN A 52 22.45 1.08 13.34
N GLY A 53 23.78 1.14 13.12
CA GLY A 53 24.74 1.57 14.14
C GLY A 53 24.54 3.03 14.56
N ASP A 54 24.06 3.86 13.64
CA ASP A 54 23.71 5.27 13.85
C ASP A 54 22.26 5.48 14.30
N LYS A 55 21.49 4.41 14.48
CA LYS A 55 20.05 4.45 14.80
C LYS A 55 19.20 5.16 13.74
N SER A 56 19.64 5.18 12.48
CA SER A 56 18.87 5.72 11.35
C SER A 56 17.47 5.10 11.19
N ALA A 57 17.26 3.86 11.64
CA ALA A 57 15.93 3.23 11.69
C ALA A 57 14.89 4.06 12.46
N ASP A 58 15.29 4.72 13.54
CA ASP A 58 14.37 5.46 14.42
C ASP A 58 13.82 6.71 13.70
N ILE A 59 14.56 7.22 12.72
CA ILE A 59 14.15 8.33 11.85
C ILE A 59 13.35 7.80 10.65
N LEU A 60 13.83 6.71 10.06
CA LEU A 60 13.29 6.14 8.82
C LEU A 60 11.99 5.34 9.02
N ILE A 61 11.65 4.95 10.25
CA ILE A 61 10.45 4.14 10.50
C ILE A 61 9.15 4.86 10.07
N PHE A 62 9.07 6.17 10.25
CA PHE A 62 7.91 6.97 9.86
C PHE A 62 7.67 6.99 8.34
N PRO A 63 8.65 7.33 7.48
CA PRO A 63 8.49 7.20 6.04
C PRO A 63 8.32 5.75 5.56
N ILE A 64 8.97 4.76 6.21
CA ILE A 64 8.75 3.34 5.92
C ILE A 64 7.26 2.98 6.10
N LEU A 65 6.67 3.30 7.26
CA LEU A 65 5.26 3.02 7.54
C LEU A 65 4.32 3.80 6.62
N THR A 66 4.64 5.06 6.32
CA THR A 66 3.86 5.88 5.38
C THR A 66 3.81 5.22 4.00
N ASN A 67 4.97 4.84 3.46
CA ASN A 67 5.08 4.23 2.14
C ASN A 67 4.40 2.85 2.10
N ALA A 68 4.56 2.03 3.13
CA ALA A 68 3.95 0.71 3.20
C ALA A 68 2.42 0.79 3.21
N ASN A 69 1.86 1.67 4.06
CA ASN A 69 0.43 1.88 4.16
C ASN A 69 -0.16 2.49 2.87
N HIS A 70 0.53 3.45 2.28
CA HIS A 70 0.08 4.06 1.03
C HIS A 70 0.18 3.10 -0.16
N GLY A 71 1.22 2.25 -0.20
CA GLY A 71 1.31 1.16 -1.18
C GLY A 71 0.10 0.21 -1.10
N ILE A 72 -0.28 -0.23 0.11
CA ILE A 72 -1.49 -1.04 0.34
C ILE A 72 -2.73 -0.30 -0.19
N GLU A 73 -2.88 0.98 0.17
CA GLU A 73 -4.01 1.80 -0.26
C GLU A 73 -4.15 1.83 -1.78
N LEU A 74 -3.05 2.10 -2.50
CA LEU A 74 -3.06 2.19 -3.97
C LEU A 74 -3.32 0.84 -4.63
N TYR A 75 -2.74 -0.26 -4.13
CA TYR A 75 -3.04 -1.62 -4.62
C TYR A 75 -4.53 -1.93 -4.48
N LEU A 76 -5.11 -1.69 -3.30
CA LEU A 76 -6.52 -1.96 -3.06
C LEU A 76 -7.43 -1.08 -3.92
N LYS A 77 -7.06 0.19 -4.15
CA LYS A 77 -7.76 1.09 -5.07
C LYS A 77 -7.67 0.61 -6.52
N GLY A 78 -6.51 0.13 -6.95
CA GLY A 78 -6.33 -0.48 -8.27
C GLY A 78 -7.19 -1.72 -8.46
N ILE A 79 -7.17 -2.64 -7.50
CA ILE A 79 -8.01 -3.85 -7.48
C ILE A 79 -9.50 -3.49 -7.53
N MET A 80 -9.92 -2.53 -6.71
CA MET A 80 -11.31 -2.06 -6.67
C MET A 80 -11.74 -1.49 -8.02
N TRP A 81 -10.90 -0.69 -8.66
CA TRP A 81 -11.19 -0.13 -9.98
C TRP A 81 -11.30 -1.22 -11.06
N THR A 82 -10.40 -2.22 -11.04
CA THR A 82 -10.51 -3.39 -11.91
C THR A 82 -11.84 -4.11 -11.71
N LEU A 83 -12.27 -4.33 -10.46
CA LEU A 83 -13.57 -4.95 -10.16
C LEU A 83 -14.74 -4.12 -10.68
N HIS A 84 -14.68 -2.79 -10.60
CA HIS A 84 -15.71 -1.94 -11.20
C HIS A 84 -15.82 -2.11 -12.71
N LYS A 85 -14.69 -2.15 -13.41
CA LYS A 85 -14.64 -2.43 -14.85
C LYS A 85 -15.26 -3.80 -15.18
N LEU A 86 -14.86 -4.84 -14.46
CA LEU A 86 -15.39 -6.20 -14.61
C LEU A 86 -16.91 -6.26 -14.37
N MET A 87 -17.41 -5.47 -13.41
CA MET A 87 -18.83 -5.38 -13.07
C MET A 87 -19.62 -4.36 -13.92
N LYS A 88 -19.01 -3.79 -14.97
CA LYS A 88 -19.62 -2.77 -15.86
C LYS A 88 -20.16 -1.55 -15.10
N SER A 89 -19.42 -1.10 -14.09
CA SER A 89 -19.71 0.07 -13.29
C SER A 89 -18.78 1.22 -13.68
N ASP A 90 -19.31 2.44 -13.82
CA ASP A 90 -18.53 3.64 -14.14
C ASP A 90 -17.74 4.21 -12.94
N MET A 91 -17.98 3.69 -11.73
CA MET A 91 -17.21 4.08 -10.54
C MET A 91 -15.74 3.68 -10.68
N LYS A 92 -14.82 4.61 -10.36
CA LYS A 92 -13.38 4.35 -10.36
C LYS A 92 -12.90 3.88 -8.98
N ILE A 93 -13.05 4.74 -7.97
CA ILE A 93 -12.57 4.53 -6.61
C ILE A 93 -13.67 4.91 -5.63
N GLU A 94 -13.99 4.03 -4.68
CA GLU A 94 -14.91 4.28 -3.57
C GLU A 94 -14.14 4.47 -2.25
N GLY A 95 -14.63 5.38 -1.40
CA GLY A 95 -14.05 5.61 -0.06
C GLY A 95 -12.88 6.60 -0.04
N SER A 96 -12.44 6.96 1.18
CA SER A 96 -11.38 7.94 1.43
C SER A 96 -9.98 7.30 1.41
N HIS A 97 -9.20 7.46 2.47
CA HIS A 97 -7.84 6.91 2.64
C HIS A 97 -7.81 5.78 3.69
N ASN A 98 -8.96 5.39 4.24
CA ASN A 98 -9.06 4.36 5.26
C ASN A 98 -8.83 2.96 4.66
N ILE A 99 -7.62 2.42 4.79
CA ILE A 99 -7.24 1.13 4.20
C ILE A 99 -8.09 -0.05 4.68
N LYS A 100 -8.63 0.00 5.91
CA LYS A 100 -9.55 -1.03 6.42
C LYS A 100 -10.87 -1.02 5.67
N GLN A 101 -11.47 0.16 5.50
CA GLN A 101 -12.70 0.31 4.73
C GLN A 101 -12.50 -0.09 3.27
N ILE A 102 -11.37 0.28 2.66
CA ILE A 102 -11.06 -0.08 1.28
C ILE A 102 -10.94 -1.61 1.16
N TYR A 103 -10.20 -2.26 2.06
CA TYR A 103 -10.07 -3.73 2.08
C TYR A 103 -11.44 -4.42 2.23
N GLU A 104 -12.27 -3.97 3.15
CA GLU A 104 -13.62 -4.51 3.37
C GLU A 104 -14.50 -4.35 2.13
N THR A 105 -14.39 -3.21 1.45
CA THR A 105 -15.10 -2.91 0.21
C THR A 105 -14.65 -3.83 -0.93
N VAL A 106 -13.34 -3.99 -1.13
CA VAL A 106 -12.79 -4.96 -2.11
C VAL A 106 -13.27 -6.38 -1.81
N SER A 107 -13.20 -6.80 -0.55
CA SER A 107 -13.66 -8.13 -0.12
C SER A 107 -15.15 -8.35 -0.44
N ALA A 108 -15.99 -7.34 -0.20
CA ALA A 108 -17.41 -7.37 -0.52
C ALA A 108 -17.65 -7.42 -2.05
N LYS A 109 -16.90 -6.66 -2.84
CA LYS A 109 -17.00 -6.68 -4.31
C LYS A 109 -16.59 -8.02 -4.90
N ILE A 110 -15.49 -8.63 -4.43
CA ILE A 110 -15.10 -9.99 -4.83
C ILE A 110 -16.25 -10.99 -4.58
N LYS A 111 -16.92 -10.89 -3.42
CA LYS A 111 -18.08 -11.74 -3.09
C LYS A 111 -19.25 -11.56 -4.06
N VAL A 112 -19.51 -10.34 -4.51
CA VAL A 112 -20.62 -10.01 -5.43
C VAL A 112 -20.26 -10.38 -6.87
N TYR A 113 -19.03 -10.12 -7.28
CA TYR A 113 -18.54 -10.30 -8.64
C TYR A 113 -18.62 -11.76 -9.12
N LYS A 114 -18.33 -12.74 -8.24
CA LYS A 114 -18.42 -14.19 -8.55
C LYS A 114 -17.61 -14.62 -9.78
N GLY A 115 -16.45 -14.00 -10.02
CA GLY A 115 -15.50 -14.44 -11.06
C GLY A 115 -14.71 -15.69 -10.66
N GLN A 116 -13.55 -15.87 -11.29
CA GLN A 116 -12.71 -17.04 -11.09
C GLN A 116 -12.04 -17.06 -9.71
N ILE A 117 -11.72 -15.90 -9.15
CA ILE A 117 -11.28 -15.79 -7.76
C ILE A 117 -12.48 -15.82 -6.81
N SER A 118 -12.60 -16.87 -6.00
CA SER A 118 -13.65 -16.96 -5.00
C SER A 118 -13.40 -16.05 -3.81
N HIS A 119 -14.47 -15.68 -3.10
CA HIS A 119 -14.35 -14.89 -1.85
C HIS A 119 -13.50 -15.60 -0.79
N LYS A 120 -13.55 -16.93 -0.75
CA LYS A 120 -12.75 -17.73 0.20
C LYS A 120 -11.26 -17.67 -0.16
N GLU A 121 -10.92 -17.84 -1.44
CA GLU A 121 -9.52 -17.74 -1.90
C GLU A 121 -8.96 -16.35 -1.65
N PHE A 122 -9.71 -15.29 -1.96
CA PHE A 122 -9.31 -13.92 -1.66
C PHE A 122 -9.02 -13.72 -0.16
N LYS A 123 -9.92 -14.17 0.72
CA LYS A 123 -9.73 -14.02 2.17
C LYS A 123 -8.56 -14.84 2.72
N ASN A 124 -8.30 -16.00 2.13
CA ASN A 124 -7.17 -16.85 2.51
C ASN A 124 -5.85 -16.23 2.05
N ALA A 125 -5.78 -15.80 0.78
CA ALA A 125 -4.59 -15.15 0.22
C ALA A 125 -4.25 -13.86 0.98
N THR A 126 -5.26 -13.07 1.34
CA THR A 126 -5.06 -11.78 2.04
C THR A 126 -5.07 -11.89 3.56
N ALA A 127 -4.84 -13.08 4.14
CA ALA A 127 -4.90 -13.27 5.58
C ALA A 127 -3.89 -12.39 6.34
N ASP A 128 -2.64 -12.29 5.85
CA ASP A 128 -1.58 -11.49 6.47
C ASP A 128 -1.85 -10.00 6.40
N LEU A 129 -2.35 -9.53 5.25
CA LEU A 129 -2.80 -8.15 5.06
C LEU A 129 -3.92 -7.81 6.04
N ARG A 130 -4.93 -8.68 6.15
CA ARG A 130 -6.05 -8.46 7.07
C ARG A 130 -5.59 -8.44 8.53
N ALA A 131 -4.67 -9.34 8.90
CA ALA A 131 -4.07 -9.35 10.22
C ALA A 131 -3.31 -8.04 10.49
N TYR A 132 -2.58 -7.52 9.48
CA TYR A 132 -1.82 -6.28 9.63
C TYR A 132 -2.73 -5.08 9.81
N ILE A 133 -3.75 -4.95 8.97
CA ILE A 133 -4.76 -3.88 9.09
C ILE A 133 -5.43 -3.93 10.46
N GLY A 134 -5.77 -5.13 10.95
CA GLY A 134 -6.36 -5.30 12.28
C GLY A 134 -5.43 -4.82 13.40
N GLU A 135 -4.18 -5.28 13.38
CA GLU A 135 -3.14 -4.87 14.32
C GLU A 135 -2.92 -3.35 14.31
N LEU A 136 -2.74 -2.77 13.12
CA LEU A 136 -2.51 -1.34 12.94
C LEU A 136 -3.68 -0.52 13.50
N PHE A 137 -4.91 -0.86 13.13
CA PHE A 137 -6.10 -0.11 13.54
C PHE A 137 -6.34 -0.21 15.04
N ASN A 138 -6.01 -1.36 15.65
CA ASN A 138 -6.02 -1.50 17.11
C ASN A 138 -4.93 -0.62 17.75
N LYS A 139 -3.71 -0.61 17.19
CA LYS A 139 -2.57 0.13 17.74
C LYS A 139 -2.77 1.64 17.71
N ILE A 140 -3.33 2.17 16.62
CA ILE A 140 -3.60 3.60 16.47
C ILE A 140 -4.95 4.01 17.06
N GLU A 141 -5.74 3.06 17.56
CA GLU A 141 -7.10 3.25 18.07
C GLU A 141 -7.99 3.98 17.04
N ALA A 142 -7.96 3.50 15.81
CA ALA A 142 -8.76 4.04 14.72
C ALA A 142 -10.25 3.74 14.91
N THR A 143 -11.08 4.68 14.49
CA THR A 143 -12.55 4.54 14.45
C THR A 143 -13.05 4.76 13.02
N PRO A 144 -14.29 4.36 12.68
CA PRO A 144 -14.86 4.64 11.36
C PRO A 144 -14.84 6.14 11.00
N GLN A 145 -14.92 7.02 12.01
CA GLN A 145 -14.89 8.48 11.82
C GLN A 145 -13.48 9.07 11.82
N LYS A 146 -12.48 8.36 12.34
CA LYS A 146 -11.08 8.79 12.44
C LYS A 146 -10.15 7.62 12.15
N ASP A 147 -9.64 7.54 10.93
CA ASP A 147 -8.70 6.47 10.54
C ASP A 147 -7.31 6.62 11.17
N LYS A 148 -6.92 7.83 11.60
CA LYS A 148 -5.64 8.17 12.24
C LYS A 148 -4.41 7.72 11.44
N MET A 149 -4.54 7.57 10.12
CA MET A 149 -3.45 7.14 9.23
C MET A 149 -2.37 8.21 9.05
N ASP A 150 -2.61 9.43 9.53
CA ASP A 150 -1.64 10.52 9.61
C ASP A 150 -0.54 10.31 10.67
N PHE A 151 -0.66 9.30 11.53
CA PHE A 151 0.31 9.02 12.61
C PHE A 151 1.76 8.86 12.14
N SER A 152 1.95 8.39 10.91
CA SER A 152 3.28 8.18 10.32
C SER A 152 3.85 9.44 9.64
N ARG A 153 3.07 10.52 9.58
CA ARG A 153 3.45 11.80 8.93
C ARG A 153 3.57 12.95 9.92
N TYR A 154 2.75 12.94 10.97
CA TYR A 154 2.74 13.96 12.01
C TYR A 154 2.74 13.32 13.40
N PRO A 155 3.33 13.97 14.41
CA PRO A 155 3.25 13.52 15.81
C PRO A 155 1.90 13.80 16.47
N PHE A 156 1.02 14.56 15.80
CA PHE A 156 -0.32 14.91 16.25
C PHE A 156 -1.30 14.95 15.08
N ASN A 157 -2.60 14.87 15.37
CA ASN A 157 -3.66 14.97 14.38
C ASN A 157 -4.05 16.43 14.08
N ASN A 158 -5.05 16.65 13.22
CA ASN A 158 -5.55 17.98 12.85
C ASN A 158 -6.12 18.83 14.01
N LYS A 159 -6.33 18.24 15.19
CA LYS A 159 -6.72 18.92 16.43
C LYS A 159 -5.54 19.13 17.39
N TYR A 160 -4.32 18.84 16.94
CA TYR A 160 -3.10 18.85 17.75
C TYR A 160 -3.15 17.85 18.92
N GLU A 161 -3.97 16.81 18.81
CA GLU A 161 -3.96 15.69 19.76
C GLU A 161 -2.83 14.73 19.34
N ASN A 162 -1.96 14.37 20.29
CA ASN A 162 -0.80 13.51 20.08
C ASN A 162 -1.19 12.10 19.60
N HIS A 163 -0.32 11.48 18.80
CA HIS A 163 -0.44 10.07 18.44
C HIS A 163 0.11 9.15 19.55
N PHE A 164 -0.27 7.87 19.47
CA PHE A 164 -0.06 6.83 20.49
C PHE A 164 1.39 6.61 20.96
N TYR A 165 2.38 7.11 20.23
CA TYR A 165 3.79 7.00 20.56
C TYR A 165 4.37 8.22 21.28
N VAL A 166 3.61 9.32 21.41
CA VAL A 166 4.09 10.57 22.00
C VAL A 166 3.80 10.64 23.51
N ASP A 167 2.62 10.22 23.95
CA ASP A 167 2.16 10.37 25.35
C ASP A 167 2.49 9.16 26.24
N ILE A 168 3.47 8.35 25.86
CA ILE A 168 3.80 7.12 26.60
C ILE A 168 5.14 7.21 27.33
N VAL A 169 5.26 6.44 28.41
CA VAL A 169 6.54 6.17 29.05
C VAL A 169 7.14 4.91 28.43
N GLY A 170 8.37 5.02 27.91
CA GLY A 170 9.05 3.94 27.19
C GLY A 170 8.95 4.07 25.67
N ASN A 171 9.36 3.01 24.96
CA ASN A 171 9.43 3.03 23.50
C ASN A 171 8.29 2.23 22.87
N VAL A 172 7.74 2.74 21.77
CA VAL A 172 7.04 1.90 20.80
C VAL A 172 8.07 1.37 19.82
N GLU A 173 8.16 0.04 19.73
CA GLU A 173 9.12 -0.63 18.86
C GLU A 173 8.43 -1.21 17.63
N VAL A 174 9.15 -1.24 16.51
CA VAL A 174 8.74 -1.95 15.29
C VAL A 174 9.81 -2.98 14.97
N ASP A 175 9.39 -4.24 14.87
CA ASP A 175 10.24 -5.34 14.42
C ASP A 175 10.48 -5.22 12.91
N LEU A 176 11.66 -4.72 12.52
CA LEU A 176 12.03 -4.50 11.12
C LEU A 176 12.21 -5.81 10.34
N GLU A 177 12.64 -6.89 10.98
CA GLU A 177 12.83 -8.18 10.31
C GLU A 177 11.48 -8.80 9.95
N ASN A 178 10.55 -8.80 10.92
CA ASN A 178 9.18 -9.22 10.67
C ASN A 178 8.45 -8.27 9.71
N PHE A 179 8.71 -6.95 9.79
CA PHE A 179 8.17 -5.99 8.83
C PHE A 179 8.57 -6.36 7.40
N VAL A 180 9.86 -6.56 7.13
CA VAL A 180 10.34 -6.92 5.79
C VAL A 180 9.68 -8.20 5.29
N THR A 181 9.70 -9.25 6.11
CA THR A 181 9.12 -10.56 5.76
C THR A 181 7.63 -10.45 5.43
N ARG A 182 6.87 -9.77 6.30
CA ARG A 182 5.42 -9.65 6.15
C ARG A 182 5.02 -8.77 4.98
N PHE A 183 5.70 -7.65 4.77
CA PHE A 183 5.36 -6.73 3.69
C PHE A 183 5.77 -7.24 2.30
N GLU A 184 6.79 -8.11 2.21
CA GLU A 184 7.07 -8.86 0.99
C GLU A 184 5.93 -9.82 0.62
N ALA A 185 5.43 -10.58 1.60
CA ALA A 185 4.29 -11.47 1.38
C ALA A 185 3.01 -10.71 1.00
N ILE A 186 2.73 -9.58 1.68
CA ILE A 186 1.59 -8.70 1.38
C ILE A 186 1.71 -8.13 -0.03
N LYS A 187 2.89 -7.59 -0.39
CA LYS A 187 3.16 -7.04 -1.73
C LYS A 187 2.89 -8.09 -2.81
N GLN A 188 3.52 -9.25 -2.70
CA GLN A 188 3.39 -10.32 -3.68
C GLN A 188 1.93 -10.77 -3.82
N THR A 189 1.19 -10.87 -2.71
CA THR A 189 -0.22 -11.23 -2.71
C THR A 189 -1.08 -10.20 -3.45
N LEU A 190 -0.89 -8.91 -3.14
CA LEU A 190 -1.64 -7.82 -3.78
C LEU A 190 -1.34 -7.73 -5.27
N GLU A 191 -0.08 -7.90 -5.67
CA GLU A 191 0.34 -7.98 -7.08
C GLU A 191 -0.33 -9.15 -7.79
N ASN A 192 -0.24 -10.35 -7.23
CA ASN A 192 -0.84 -11.55 -7.83
C ASN A 192 -2.35 -11.38 -8.04
N ILE A 193 -3.06 -10.80 -7.07
CA ILE A 193 -4.51 -10.55 -7.19
C ILE A 193 -4.77 -9.50 -8.27
N ALA A 194 -4.03 -8.40 -8.27
CA ALA A 194 -4.20 -7.33 -9.26
C ALA A 194 -3.94 -7.84 -10.69
N ASP A 195 -2.83 -8.53 -10.89
CA ASP A 195 -2.44 -9.11 -12.18
C ASP A 195 -3.44 -10.16 -12.65
N PHE A 196 -3.93 -11.02 -11.74
CA PHE A 196 -4.96 -11.99 -12.07
C PHE A 196 -6.23 -11.31 -12.60
N LEU A 197 -6.78 -10.36 -11.84
CA LEU A 197 -8.00 -9.65 -12.25
C LEU A 197 -7.82 -8.87 -13.55
N ILE A 198 -6.64 -8.32 -13.80
CA ILE A 198 -6.36 -7.54 -15.01
C ILE A 198 -6.17 -8.45 -16.23
N TYR A 199 -5.20 -9.37 -16.16
CA TYR A 199 -4.76 -10.13 -17.35
C TYR A 199 -5.59 -11.39 -17.59
N GLN A 200 -6.14 -12.02 -16.56
CA GLN A 200 -6.90 -13.26 -16.70
C GLN A 200 -8.42 -13.05 -16.77
N GLU A 201 -8.91 -11.91 -16.28
CA GLU A 201 -10.34 -11.62 -16.28
C GLU A 201 -10.71 -10.39 -17.11
N LEU A 202 -10.08 -9.23 -16.89
CA LEU A 202 -10.49 -7.98 -17.55
C LEU A 202 -10.11 -7.94 -19.04
N TYR A 203 -8.89 -8.37 -19.36
CA TYR A 203 -8.39 -8.44 -20.74
C TYR A 203 -8.54 -9.83 -21.35
N LYS A 204 -9.39 -10.69 -20.77
CA LYS A 204 -9.70 -11.98 -21.40
C LYS A 204 -10.37 -11.73 -22.74
N ASP A 205 -9.72 -12.12 -23.83
CA ASP A 205 -10.34 -12.09 -25.16
C ASP A 205 -11.64 -12.93 -25.14
N PRO A 206 -12.74 -12.44 -25.72
CA PRO A 206 -13.93 -13.25 -25.87
C PRO A 206 -13.61 -14.44 -26.79
N GLU A 207 -13.76 -15.66 -26.24
CA GLU A 207 -13.81 -16.91 -27.02
C GLU A 207 -15.00 -16.90 -28.00
#